data_AF-R4YQS3-F1
#
_entry.id   AF-R4YQS3-F1
#
_cell.length_a   1.000
_cell.length_b   1.000
_cell.length_c   1.000
_cell.angle_alpha   90.00
_cell.angle_beta   90.00
_cell.angle_gamma   90.00
#
_symmetry.space_group_name_H-M   'P 1'
#
loop_
_entity.id
_entity.type
_entity.pdbx_description
1 polymer ?
#
loop_
_entity_poly.entity_id
_entity_poly.type
_entity_poly.pdbx_seq_one_letter_code
_entity_poly.pdbx_strand_id
1 'polypeptide(L)'
;MGEAVSQREHALQSAWFAQQDNAPGHIIVAALLHDIGHLLTYSESGMHPEDDGSNGYHEKVGAIFLAQHFTDEIVKPVRLHVAAKRYQVTTQKAYRESLSTASNHSFQLQGGLMDASTCYAFESSPWFTDALLLRKYDELGKQVDFKLSTQSASNSQLTLDDFYELLIEHTRIVKERNSYA
;
A
#
# COMPACT_ATOMS: atom_id res chain seq x y z
N MET A 1 11.12 -5.13 -5.33
CA MET A 1 11.31 -3.80 -4.70
C MET A 1 12.77 -3.64 -4.33
N GLY A 2 13.47 -2.63 -4.84
CA GLY A 2 14.86 -2.32 -4.46
C GLY A 2 15.00 -1.68 -3.06
N GLU A 3 14.05 -1.92 -2.16
CA GLU A 3 14.06 -1.40 -0.79
C GLU A 3 14.90 -2.32 0.12
N ALA A 4 15.40 -1.79 1.23
CA ALA A 4 16.24 -2.53 2.18
C ALA A 4 15.46 -3.48 3.12
N VAL A 5 14.16 -3.65 2.90
CA VAL A 5 13.27 -4.57 3.62
C VAL A 5 12.59 -5.51 2.62
N SER A 6 12.25 -6.73 3.06
CA SER A 6 11.49 -7.66 2.22
C SER A 6 10.05 -7.18 1.96
N GLN A 7 9.42 -7.69 0.90
CA GLN A 7 8.00 -7.43 0.59
C GLN A 7 7.08 -7.66 1.80
N ARG A 8 7.33 -8.76 2.53
CA ARG A 8 6.55 -9.15 3.69
C ARG A 8 6.75 -8.18 4.85
N GLU A 9 8.00 -7.80 5.14
CA GLU A 9 8.29 -6.82 6.19
C GLU A 9 7.67 -5.46 5.86
N HIS A 10 7.76 -5.03 4.61
CA HIS A 10 7.16 -3.78 4.15
C HIS A 10 5.64 -3.76 4.35
N ALA A 11 4.95 -4.81 3.91
CA ALA A 11 3.50 -4.95 4.10
C ALA A 11 3.10 -4.91 5.58
N LEU A 12 3.80 -5.66 6.43
CA LEU A 12 3.54 -5.73 7.86
C LEU A 12 3.81 -4.41 8.58
N GLN A 13 4.92 -3.74 8.27
CA GLN A 13 5.23 -2.44 8.84
C GLN A 13 4.21 -1.38 8.41
N SER A 14 3.80 -1.37 7.13
CA SER A 14 2.79 -0.44 6.62
C SER A 14 1.46 -0.59 7.37
N ALA A 15 0.99 -1.82 7.54
CA ALA A 15 -0.20 -2.13 8.32
C ALA A 15 -0.06 -1.74 9.80
N TRP A 16 1.11 -2.01 10.40
CA TRP A 16 1.38 -1.64 11.78
C TRP A 16 1.35 -0.13 12.00
N PHE A 17 1.99 0.66 11.14
CA PHE A 17 1.96 2.12 11.25
C PHE A 17 0.54 2.67 11.07
N ALA A 18 -0.26 2.08 10.18
CA ALA A 18 -1.67 2.42 10.05
C ALA A 18 -2.44 2.14 11.35
N GLN A 19 -2.19 1.00 11.98
CA GLN A 19 -2.83 0.63 13.25
C GLN A 19 -2.41 1.55 14.40
N GLN A 20 -1.13 1.91 14.52
CA GLN A 20 -0.65 2.82 15.57
C GLN A 20 -1.23 4.24 15.43
N ASP A 21 -1.53 4.65 14.20
CA ASP A 21 -2.17 5.94 13.90
C ASP A 21 -3.70 5.90 14.07
N ASN A 22 -4.26 4.78 14.57
CA ASN A 22 -5.70 4.52 14.69
C ASN A 22 -6.46 4.71 13.37
N ALA A 23 -5.84 4.33 12.24
CA ALA A 23 -6.50 4.39 10.94
C ALA A 23 -7.73 3.45 10.91
N PRO A 24 -8.72 3.75 10.05
CA PRO A 24 -9.84 2.84 9.83
C PRO A 24 -9.37 1.43 9.43
N GLY A 25 -10.10 0.40 9.86
CA GLY A 25 -9.73 -1.00 9.60
C GLY A 25 -9.48 -1.32 8.13
N HIS A 26 -10.28 -0.76 7.22
CA HIS A 26 -10.07 -0.94 5.78
C HIS A 26 -8.75 -0.33 5.29
N ILE A 27 -8.25 0.75 5.90
CA ILE A 27 -6.94 1.34 5.54
C ILE A 27 -5.80 0.47 6.07
N ILE A 28 -5.93 -0.11 7.26
CA ILE A 28 -4.93 -1.05 7.79
C ILE A 28 -4.83 -2.28 6.86
N VAL A 29 -5.97 -2.83 6.44
CA VAL A 29 -6.00 -3.94 5.48
C VAL A 29 -5.45 -3.52 4.11
N ALA A 30 -5.81 -2.34 3.61
CA ALA A 30 -5.26 -1.82 2.37
C ALA A 30 -3.73 -1.64 2.46
N ALA A 31 -3.20 -1.16 3.59
CA ALA A 31 -1.77 -1.02 3.85
C ALA A 31 -1.05 -2.37 3.84
N LEU A 32 -1.67 -3.40 4.43
CA LEU A 32 -1.12 -4.76 4.40
C LEU A 32 -1.07 -5.36 2.98
N LEU A 33 -2.00 -4.98 2.11
CA LEU A 33 -2.22 -5.66 0.82
C LEU A 33 -1.82 -4.85 -0.41
N HIS A 34 -1.41 -3.58 -0.27
CA HIS A 34 -1.26 -2.67 -1.41
C HIS A 34 -0.31 -3.17 -2.50
N ASP A 35 0.77 -3.85 -2.10
CA ASP A 35 1.81 -4.36 -2.99
C ASP A 35 1.65 -5.85 -3.36
N ILE A 36 0.50 -6.46 -3.07
CA ILE A 36 0.23 -7.87 -3.42
C ILE A 36 0.38 -8.13 -4.94
N GLY A 37 0.19 -7.10 -5.76
CA GLY A 37 0.42 -7.17 -7.21
C GLY A 37 1.84 -7.58 -7.59
N HIS A 38 2.86 -7.20 -6.81
CA HIS A 38 4.24 -7.63 -7.05
C HIS A 38 4.42 -9.14 -6.85
N LEU A 39 3.76 -9.72 -5.82
CA LEU A 39 3.82 -11.14 -5.53
C LEU A 39 3.10 -11.97 -6.60
N LEU A 40 1.95 -11.48 -7.07
CA LEU A 40 1.17 -12.12 -8.14
C LEU A 40 1.99 -12.16 -9.44
N THR A 41 2.53 -11.02 -9.88
CA THR A 41 3.34 -10.97 -11.10
C THR A 41 4.59 -11.84 -11.01
N TYR A 42 5.26 -11.85 -9.86
CA TYR A 42 6.44 -12.71 -9.64
C TYR A 42 6.05 -14.19 -9.68
N SER A 43 4.91 -14.58 -9.09
CA SER A 43 4.43 -15.96 -9.13
C SER A 43 4.12 -16.47 -10.54
N GLU A 44 3.73 -15.58 -11.46
CA GLU A 44 3.40 -15.95 -12.84
C GLU A 44 4.63 -15.95 -13.76
N SER A 45 5.54 -14.99 -13.59
CA SER A 45 6.64 -14.74 -14.53
C SER A 45 8.03 -15.11 -14.00
N GLY A 46 8.17 -15.33 -12.70
CA GLY A 46 9.46 -15.56 -12.03
C GLY A 46 10.36 -14.33 -11.93
N MET A 47 9.87 -13.14 -12.30
CA MET A 47 10.64 -11.89 -12.31
C MET A 47 9.76 -10.71 -11.86
N HIS A 48 10.38 -9.63 -11.36
CA HIS A 48 9.66 -8.37 -11.18
C HIS A 48 9.84 -7.48 -12.42
N PRO A 49 8.76 -6.90 -12.97
CA PRO A 49 8.87 -5.99 -14.12
C PRO A 49 9.83 -4.81 -13.88
N GLU A 50 9.93 -4.34 -12.65
CA GLU A 50 10.84 -3.22 -12.33
C GLU A 50 12.33 -3.59 -12.51
N ASP A 51 12.67 -4.87 -12.53
CA ASP A 51 14.03 -5.37 -12.78
C ASP A 51 14.43 -5.22 -14.25
N ASP A 52 13.46 -5.15 -15.18
CA ASP A 52 13.67 -4.89 -16.61
C ASP A 52 13.45 -3.42 -17.00
N GLY A 53 13.17 -2.56 -16.02
CA GLY A 53 12.90 -1.14 -16.22
C GLY A 53 11.46 -0.84 -16.67
N SER A 54 10.51 -1.76 -16.48
CA SER A 54 9.09 -1.52 -16.73
C SER A 54 8.30 -1.30 -15.44
N ASN A 55 7.18 -0.57 -15.52
CA ASN A 55 6.35 -0.22 -14.36
C ASN A 55 5.67 -1.45 -13.72
N GLY A 56 5.31 -2.46 -14.51
CA GLY A 56 4.59 -3.66 -14.02
C GLY A 56 3.15 -3.44 -13.55
N TYR A 57 2.73 -2.19 -13.29
CA TYR A 57 1.36 -1.81 -12.88
C TYR A 57 0.81 -2.65 -11.72
N HIS A 58 1.63 -2.91 -10.70
CA HIS A 58 1.28 -3.77 -9.57
C HIS A 58 0.03 -3.26 -8.83
N GLU A 59 -0.22 -1.95 -8.82
CA GLU A 59 -1.42 -1.34 -8.24
C GLU A 59 -2.70 -1.80 -8.96
N LYS A 60 -2.62 -2.03 -10.28
CA LYS A 60 -3.75 -2.53 -11.08
C LYS A 60 -3.91 -4.02 -10.90
N VAL A 61 -2.81 -4.78 -10.96
CA VAL A 61 -2.81 -6.24 -10.78
C VAL A 61 -3.37 -6.60 -9.39
N GLY A 62 -2.85 -5.96 -8.34
CA GLY A 62 -3.31 -6.13 -6.98
C GLY A 62 -4.78 -5.75 -6.81
N ALA A 63 -5.21 -4.60 -7.34
CA ALA A 63 -6.61 -4.19 -7.27
C ALA A 63 -7.56 -5.17 -7.98
N ILE A 64 -7.20 -5.73 -9.14
CA ILE A 64 -8.01 -6.72 -9.86
C ILE A 64 -8.17 -7.99 -9.03
N PHE A 65 -7.09 -8.46 -8.42
CA PHE A 65 -7.13 -9.63 -7.54
C PHE A 65 -7.99 -9.36 -6.29
N LEU A 66 -7.74 -8.25 -5.59
CA LEU A 66 -8.46 -7.89 -4.36
C LEU A 66 -9.95 -7.64 -4.59
N ALA A 67 -10.35 -7.18 -5.78
CA ALA A 67 -11.76 -6.97 -6.15
C ALA A 67 -12.62 -8.25 -6.10
N GLN A 68 -12.00 -9.42 -6.06
CA GLN A 68 -12.69 -10.71 -5.90
C GLN A 68 -13.04 -11.02 -4.44
N HIS A 69 -12.35 -10.38 -3.49
CA HIS A 69 -12.39 -10.76 -2.07
C HIS A 69 -12.76 -9.60 -1.13
N PHE A 70 -12.56 -8.36 -1.55
CA PHE A 70 -12.74 -7.17 -0.73
C PHE A 70 -13.68 -6.15 -1.39
N THR A 71 -14.13 -5.18 -0.61
CA THR A 71 -14.97 -4.05 -1.02
C THR A 71 -14.12 -2.90 -1.56
N ASP A 72 -14.78 -1.92 -2.20
CA ASP A 72 -14.11 -0.78 -2.82
C ASP A 72 -13.34 0.10 -1.81
N GLU A 73 -13.71 0.11 -0.53
CA GLU A 73 -12.97 0.78 0.56
C GLU A 73 -11.53 0.29 0.73
N ILE A 74 -11.21 -0.92 0.27
CA ILE A 74 -9.84 -1.46 0.25
C ILE A 74 -9.27 -1.41 -1.17
N VAL A 75 -10.05 -1.85 -2.14
CA VAL A 75 -9.59 -2.03 -3.52
C VAL A 75 -9.20 -0.70 -4.16
N LYS A 76 -9.95 0.39 -3.91
CA LYS A 76 -9.73 1.68 -4.57
C LYS A 76 -8.49 2.40 -4.03
N PRO A 77 -8.25 2.48 -2.71
CA PRO A 77 -6.97 2.98 -2.20
C PRO A 77 -5.78 2.19 -2.74
N VAL A 78 -5.83 0.85 -2.74
CA VAL A 78 -4.77 0.00 -3.32
C VAL A 78 -4.54 0.32 -4.79
N ARG A 79 -5.61 0.48 -5.58
CA ARG A 79 -5.47 0.86 -7.00
C ARG A 79 -4.81 2.23 -7.20
N LEU A 80 -5.00 3.13 -6.25
CA LEU A 80 -4.65 4.54 -6.38
C LEU A 80 -3.33 4.92 -5.69
N HIS A 81 -2.69 4.02 -4.94
CA HIS A 81 -1.52 4.37 -4.13
C HIS A 81 -0.30 4.83 -4.98
N VAL A 82 -0.13 4.35 -6.22
CA VAL A 82 0.86 4.88 -7.17
C VAL A 82 0.48 6.30 -7.64
N ALA A 83 -0.80 6.55 -7.92
CA ALA A 83 -1.29 7.89 -8.27
C ALA A 83 -1.10 8.87 -7.09
N ALA A 84 -1.34 8.42 -5.85
CA ALA A 84 -1.09 9.17 -4.63
C ALA A 84 0.39 9.57 -4.51
N LYS A 85 1.34 8.65 -4.77
CA LYS A 85 2.77 8.98 -4.84
C LYS A 85 3.02 10.12 -5.82
N ARG A 86 2.60 9.93 -7.07
CA ARG A 86 2.86 10.90 -8.15
C ARG A 86 2.25 12.26 -7.82
N TYR A 87 1.06 12.28 -7.24
CA TYR A 87 0.40 13.50 -6.79
C TYR A 87 1.20 14.22 -5.69
N GLN A 88 1.61 13.51 -4.63
CA GLN A 88 2.39 14.11 -3.54
C GLN A 88 3.74 14.62 -4.03
N VAL A 89 4.45 13.85 -4.87
CA VAL A 89 5.71 14.29 -5.48
C VAL A 89 5.51 15.54 -6.34
N THR A 90 4.37 15.64 -7.04
CA THR A 90 4.05 16.79 -7.89
C THR A 90 3.75 18.05 -7.08
N THR A 91 2.95 17.91 -6.03
CA THR A 91 2.36 19.04 -5.28
C THR A 91 3.16 19.45 -4.06
N GLN A 92 4.01 18.57 -3.51
CA GLN A 92 4.71 18.80 -2.24
C GLN A 92 6.21 18.62 -2.40
N LYS A 93 6.95 19.73 -2.39
CA LYS A 93 8.42 19.73 -2.51
C LYS A 93 9.10 18.89 -1.43
N ALA A 94 8.67 19.03 -0.18
CA ALA A 94 9.25 18.27 0.94
C ALA A 94 9.07 16.76 0.77
N TYR A 95 7.92 16.31 0.24
CA TYR A 95 7.67 14.90 -0.03
C TYR A 95 8.57 14.35 -1.14
N ARG A 96 8.80 15.15 -2.19
CA ARG A 96 9.74 14.78 -3.26
C ARG A 96 11.15 14.53 -2.73
N GLU A 97 11.58 15.32 -1.75
CA GLU A 97 12.90 15.21 -1.14
C GLU A 97 13.01 14.06 -0.12
N SER A 98 11.88 13.51 0.36
CA SER A 98 11.85 12.43 1.35
C SER A 98 11.79 11.02 0.76
N LEU A 99 11.60 10.87 -0.56
CA LEU A 99 11.50 9.54 -1.18
C LEU A 99 12.78 8.73 -1.04
N SER A 100 12.65 7.43 -0.79
CA SER A 100 13.76 6.48 -0.92
C SER A 100 14.29 6.43 -2.35
N THR A 101 15.52 5.96 -2.53
CA THR A 101 16.12 5.77 -3.86
C THR A 101 15.26 4.86 -4.74
N ALA A 102 14.73 3.76 -4.20
CA ALA A 102 13.88 2.82 -4.94
C ALA A 102 12.50 3.43 -5.26
N SER A 103 11.92 4.20 -4.36
CA SER A 103 10.65 4.89 -4.59
C SER A 103 10.77 6.01 -5.64
N ASN A 104 11.92 6.69 -5.70
CA ASN A 104 12.22 7.67 -6.75
C ASN A 104 12.46 6.98 -8.11
N HIS A 105 13.16 5.85 -8.15
CA HIS A 105 13.34 5.07 -9.38
C HIS A 105 11.99 4.61 -9.96
N SER A 106 11.15 3.96 -9.15
CA SER A 106 9.82 3.50 -9.59
C SER A 106 8.91 4.67 -9.97
N PHE A 107 9.04 5.84 -9.32
CA PHE A 107 8.31 7.05 -9.69
C PHE A 107 8.58 7.49 -11.15
N GLN A 108 9.83 7.37 -11.63
CA GLN A 108 10.16 7.66 -13.03
C GLN A 108 9.50 6.66 -13.98
N LEU A 109 9.55 5.36 -13.66
CA LEU A 109 8.91 4.30 -14.45
C LEU A 109 7.39 4.44 -14.51
N GLN A 110 6.79 5.04 -13.47
CA GLN A 110 5.35 5.26 -13.33
C GLN A 110 4.84 6.53 -14.03
N GLY A 111 5.69 7.19 -14.82
CA GLY A 111 5.32 8.37 -15.60
C GLY A 111 5.56 9.70 -14.90
N GLY A 112 6.30 9.72 -13.78
CA GLY A 112 6.80 10.94 -13.17
C GLY A 112 5.71 11.92 -12.71
N LEU A 113 6.00 13.22 -12.85
CA LEU A 113 5.11 14.29 -12.40
C LEU A 113 3.75 14.23 -13.10
N MET A 114 2.72 14.66 -12.39
CA MET A 114 1.37 14.85 -12.92
C MET A 114 1.25 16.25 -13.52
N ASP A 115 0.49 16.38 -14.61
CA ASP A 115 0.01 17.69 -15.03
C ASP A 115 -1.19 18.13 -14.17
N ALA A 116 -1.59 19.40 -14.32
CA ALA A 116 -2.69 19.97 -13.54
C ALA A 116 -4.03 19.22 -13.73
N SER A 117 -4.30 18.73 -14.93
CA SER A 117 -5.53 17.98 -15.23
C SER A 117 -5.56 16.61 -14.55
N THR A 118 -4.41 15.95 -14.48
CA THR A 118 -4.22 14.66 -13.81
C THR A 118 -4.31 14.83 -12.29
N CYS A 119 -3.73 15.89 -11.73
CA CYS A 119 -3.91 16.23 -10.31
C CYS A 119 -5.39 16.44 -9.99
N TYR A 120 -6.08 17.27 -10.78
CA TYR A 120 -7.50 17.56 -10.58
C TYR A 120 -8.37 16.30 -10.66
N ALA A 121 -8.10 15.41 -11.63
CA ALA A 121 -8.81 14.14 -11.75
C ALA A 121 -8.58 13.22 -10.54
N PHE A 122 -7.36 13.21 -9.98
CA PHE A 122 -7.04 12.45 -8.78
C PHE A 122 -7.71 13.05 -7.52
N GLU A 123 -7.68 14.37 -7.36
CA GLU A 123 -8.36 15.11 -6.27
C GLU A 123 -9.88 14.91 -6.30
N SER A 124 -10.46 14.74 -7.49
CA SER A 124 -11.91 14.52 -7.67
C SER A 124 -12.35 13.08 -7.35
N SER A 125 -11.42 12.17 -7.08
CA SER A 125 -11.75 10.80 -6.67
C SER A 125 -12.39 10.79 -5.28
N PRO A 126 -13.50 10.06 -5.06
CA PRO A 126 -14.05 9.84 -3.72
C PRO A 126 -13.05 9.18 -2.74
N TRP A 127 -12.02 8.52 -3.29
CA TRP A 127 -10.99 7.79 -2.55
C TRP A 127 -9.68 8.56 -2.42
N PHE A 128 -9.67 9.86 -2.74
CA PHE A 128 -8.47 10.69 -2.70
C PHE A 128 -7.80 10.69 -1.33
N THR A 129 -8.57 10.96 -0.27
CA THR A 129 -8.06 10.99 1.11
C THR A 129 -7.51 9.63 1.54
N ASP A 130 -8.22 8.55 1.25
CA ASP A 130 -7.81 7.20 1.62
C ASP A 130 -6.56 6.75 0.87
N ALA A 131 -6.44 7.11 -0.41
CA ALA A 131 -5.24 6.83 -1.20
C ALA A 131 -4.01 7.59 -0.67
N LEU A 132 -4.17 8.84 -0.25
CA LEU A 132 -3.11 9.61 0.41
C LEU A 132 -2.72 9.02 1.76
N LEU A 133 -3.72 8.59 2.54
CA LEU A 133 -3.50 7.98 3.85
C LEU A 133 -2.76 6.65 3.72
N LEU A 134 -3.18 5.80 2.78
CA LEU A 134 -2.46 4.57 2.43
C LEU A 134 -1.02 4.87 2.01
N ARG A 135 -0.81 5.88 1.16
CA ARG A 135 0.53 6.23 0.69
C ARG A 135 1.46 6.73 1.79
N LYS A 136 0.92 7.40 2.82
CA LYS A 136 1.68 7.75 4.03
C LYS A 136 2.25 6.49 4.68
N TYR A 137 1.45 5.43 4.82
CA TYR A 137 1.90 4.21 5.49
C TYR A 137 2.84 3.34 4.65
N ASP A 138 2.66 3.32 3.33
CA ASP A 138 3.65 2.75 2.38
C ASP A 138 5.03 3.38 2.63
N GLU A 139 5.15 4.71 2.67
CA GLU A 139 6.44 5.35 2.93
C GLU A 139 7.01 5.02 4.32
N LEU A 140 6.16 4.89 5.35
CA LEU A 140 6.61 4.56 6.70
C LEU A 140 7.11 3.11 6.82
N GLY A 141 6.56 2.18 6.04
CA GLY A 141 6.85 0.74 6.09
C GLY A 141 8.22 0.31 5.55
N LYS A 142 9.26 1.13 5.67
CA LYS A 142 10.59 0.91 5.07
C LYS A 142 11.72 0.94 6.11
N GLN A 143 11.41 0.62 7.37
CA GLN A 143 12.35 0.69 8.49
C GLN A 143 13.20 -0.59 8.57
N VAL A 144 14.51 -0.48 8.35
CA VAL A 144 15.45 -1.62 8.33
C VAL A 144 15.62 -2.27 9.72
N ASP A 145 15.69 -1.45 10.77
CA ASP A 145 15.85 -1.90 12.16
C ASP A 145 14.54 -1.80 12.96
N PHE A 146 13.41 -2.13 12.31
CA PHE A 146 12.10 -2.04 12.93
C PHE A 146 12.01 -2.94 14.18
N LYS A 147 11.76 -2.33 15.35
CA LYS A 147 11.57 -3.02 16.63
C LYS A 147 10.23 -2.64 17.23
N LEU A 148 9.44 -3.63 17.61
CA LEU A 148 8.21 -3.40 18.38
C LEU A 148 8.58 -2.90 19.78
N SER A 149 8.16 -1.68 20.12
CA SER A 149 8.33 -1.14 21.46
C SER A 149 7.21 -1.66 22.38
N THR A 150 7.23 -2.94 22.73
CA THR A 150 6.32 -3.46 23.78
C THR A 150 7.02 -3.49 25.13
N GLN A 151 6.38 -2.95 26.17
CA GLN A 151 6.87 -2.95 27.56
C GLN A 151 6.92 -4.34 28.23
N SER A 152 6.70 -5.42 27.48
CA SER A 152 6.81 -6.79 27.95
C SER A 152 7.83 -7.53 27.11
N ALA A 153 8.80 -8.17 27.77
CA ALA A 153 9.88 -8.92 27.18
C ALA A 153 9.38 -10.06 26.27
N SER A 154 9.20 -9.76 24.99
CA SER A 154 9.43 -10.70 23.90
C SER A 154 9.92 -9.91 22.69
N ASN A 155 11.00 -10.36 22.06
CA ASN A 155 11.36 -9.97 20.70
C ASN A 155 10.27 -10.50 19.74
N SER A 156 9.04 -9.98 19.81
CA SER A 156 8.00 -10.34 18.86
C SER A 156 8.31 -9.60 17.56
N GLN A 157 8.51 -10.36 16.50
CA GLN A 157 8.50 -9.85 15.14
C GLN A 157 7.04 -9.71 14.71
N LEU A 158 6.71 -8.67 13.92
CA LEU A 158 5.38 -8.60 13.30
C LEU A 158 5.15 -9.82 12.41
N THR A 159 3.94 -10.34 12.46
CA THR A 159 3.49 -11.48 11.66
C THR A 159 2.13 -11.18 11.05
N LEU A 160 1.71 -12.02 10.10
CA LEU A 160 0.36 -11.90 9.53
C LEU A 160 -0.73 -12.23 10.57
N ASP A 161 -0.41 -13.02 11.59
CA ASP A 161 -1.35 -13.40 12.64
C ASP A 161 -1.82 -12.17 13.43
N ASP A 162 -0.99 -11.13 13.54
CA ASP A 162 -1.33 -9.85 14.18
C ASP A 162 -2.46 -9.10 13.46
N PHE A 163 -2.74 -9.43 12.18
CA PHE A 163 -3.76 -8.80 11.34
C PHE A 163 -4.84 -9.77 10.86
N TYR A 164 -4.80 -11.03 11.28
CA TYR A 164 -5.62 -12.10 10.70
C TYR A 164 -7.12 -11.89 10.91
N GLU A 165 -7.54 -11.52 12.13
CA GLU A 165 -8.94 -11.22 12.43
C GLU A 165 -9.43 -10.02 11.59
N LEU A 166 -8.61 -8.97 11.48
CA LEU A 166 -8.96 -7.79 10.71
C LEU A 166 -9.15 -8.10 9.21
N LEU A 167 -8.30 -8.98 8.66
CA LEU A 167 -8.44 -9.47 7.29
C LEU A 167 -9.78 -10.19 7.09
N ILE A 168 -10.15 -11.09 8.02
CA ILE A 168 -11.42 -11.83 7.97
C ILE A 168 -12.62 -10.88 8.00
N GLU A 169 -12.63 -9.95 8.96
CA GLU A 169 -13.70 -8.97 9.15
C GLU A 169 -13.96 -8.10 7.90
N HIS A 170 -12.91 -7.85 7.12
CA HIS A 170 -12.97 -7.03 5.92
C HIS A 170 -13.18 -7.82 4.64
N THR A 171 -13.20 -9.15 4.68
CA THR A 171 -13.61 -9.92 3.51
C THR A 171 -15.05 -9.59 3.12
N ARG A 172 -15.31 -9.55 1.82
CA ARG A 172 -16.62 -9.23 1.25
C ARG A 172 -17.72 -10.12 1.84
N ILE A 173 -17.44 -11.42 2.02
CA ILE A 173 -18.40 -12.38 2.59
C ILE A 173 -18.85 -11.95 4.00
N VAL A 174 -17.94 -11.50 4.85
CA VAL A 174 -18.27 -11.07 6.23
C VAL A 174 -18.99 -9.73 6.22
N LYS A 175 -18.54 -8.77 5.41
CA LYS A 175 -19.17 -7.45 5.25
C LYS A 175 -20.60 -7.55 4.74
N GLU A 176 -20.84 -8.39 3.72
CA GLU A 176 -22.19 -8.61 3.19
C GLU A 176 -23.10 -9.24 4.23
N ARG A 177 -22.66 -10.26 4.98
CA ARG A 177 -23.48 -10.86 6.05
C ARG A 177 -23.86 -9.87 7.14
N ASN A 178 -22.95 -8.99 7.54
CA ASN A 178 -23.22 -7.97 8.56
C ASN A 178 -24.14 -6.86 8.05
N SER A 179 -24.23 -6.64 6.73
CA SER A 179 -25.14 -5.63 6.15
C SER A 179 -26.62 -6.06 6.11
N TYR A 180 -26.90 -7.35 6.31
CA TYR A 180 -28.26 -7.92 6.35
C TYR A 180 -28.74 -8.26 7.77
N ALA A 181 -27.94 -8.01 8.81
CA ALA A 181 -28.26 -8.25 10.22
C ALA A 181 -28.71 -6.94 10.90
#